data_AF-A0A3M7P1H4-F1
#
_entry.id   AF-A0A3M7P1H4-F1
#
_cell.length_a   1.000
_cell.length_b   1.000
_cell.length_c   1.000
_cell.angle_alpha   90.00
_cell.angle_beta   90.00
_cell.angle_gamma   90.00
#
_symmetry.space_group_name_H-M   'P 1'
#
loop_
_entity.id
_entity.type
_entity.pdbx_description
1 polymer ?
#
loop_
_entity_poly.entity_id
_entity_poly.type
_entity_poly.pdbx_seq_one_letter_code
_entity_poly.pdbx_strand_id
1 'polypeptide(L)'
;DFAALSEYFKNYNWQGAVQKGSVQNSYSNFLGIFGEAAKLFVKRRRKKPLNAKPPWWNYEVASLVLQKRRSFIRKRIDSHNEQLGSKHRDLCKRVKHVVKKSIIEYEMKLVQAAKKNPKQIYSYMNRHYSSRESIAALTDIDNKIVTDKVSICEILNAFFFSVYEPPPSREVVVSAEASFKVRARADPCFKIEDVVTPEK
;
A
#
# COMPACT_ATOMS: atom_id res chain seq x y z
N ASP A 1 17.25 -0.14 -7.85
CA ASP A 1 18.42 0.73 -7.93
C ASP A 1 18.23 1.58 -9.16
N PHE A 2 18.09 2.89 -8.97
CA PHE A 2 17.74 3.78 -10.08
C PHE A 2 18.88 3.88 -11.10
N ALA A 3 20.13 3.88 -10.63
CA ALA A 3 21.31 3.95 -11.50
C ALA A 3 21.39 2.70 -12.39
N ALA A 4 21.27 1.51 -11.80
CA ALA A 4 21.30 0.25 -12.54
C ALA A 4 20.13 0.11 -13.54
N LEU A 5 18.93 0.58 -13.17
CA LEU A 5 17.78 0.60 -14.08
C LEU A 5 18.03 1.55 -15.27
N SER A 6 18.62 2.72 -15.02
CA SER A 6 18.96 3.68 -16.06
C SER A 6 20.03 3.12 -17.00
N GLU A 7 21.05 2.45 -16.48
CA GLU A 7 22.11 1.84 -17.27
C GLU A 7 21.56 0.70 -18.16
N TYR A 8 20.69 -0.14 -17.61
CA TYR A 8 19.99 -1.19 -18.35
C TYR A 8 19.24 -0.61 -19.57
N PHE A 9 18.50 0.49 -19.38
CA PHE A 9 17.78 1.11 -20.49
C PHE A 9 18.70 1.83 -21.49
N LYS A 10 19.83 2.39 -21.07
CA LYS A 10 20.79 3.02 -21.99
C LYS A 10 21.47 2.00 -22.90
N ASN A 11 21.75 0.81 -22.37
CA ASN A 11 22.40 -0.27 -23.11
C ASN A 11 21.43 -1.13 -23.94
N TYR A 12 20.12 -0.88 -23.83
CA TYR A 12 19.11 -1.64 -24.55
C TYR A 12 18.96 -1.14 -26.00
N ASN A 13 18.90 -2.06 -26.97
CA ASN A 13 18.73 -1.71 -28.38
C ASN A 13 17.27 -1.30 -28.69
N TRP A 14 16.94 -0.03 -28.44
CA TRP A 14 15.62 0.53 -28.71
C TRP A 14 15.28 0.61 -30.20
N GLN A 15 16.27 0.83 -31.06
CA GLN A 15 16.06 0.94 -32.50
C GLN A 15 15.51 -0.38 -33.08
N GLY A 16 16.03 -1.52 -32.64
CA GLY A 16 15.51 -2.83 -33.00
C GLY A 16 14.16 -3.17 -32.35
N ALA A 17 13.88 -2.62 -31.16
CA ALA A 17 12.64 -2.87 -30.42
C ALA A 17 11.43 -2.09 -30.97
N VAL A 18 11.66 -0.92 -31.54
CA VAL A 18 10.61 -0.02 -32.05
C VAL A 18 10.23 -0.32 -33.50
N GLN A 19 11.12 -0.94 -34.28
CA GLN A 19 10.93 -1.14 -35.73
C GLN A 19 9.92 -2.24 -36.14
N LYS A 20 9.47 -3.12 -35.23
CA LYS A 20 8.62 -4.25 -35.57
C LYS A 20 7.12 -3.98 -35.30
N GLY A 21 6.46 -3.24 -36.19
CA GLY A 21 4.98 -3.25 -36.32
C GLY A 21 4.27 -1.91 -36.07
N SER A 22 2.97 -1.99 -35.73
CA SER A 22 2.12 -0.84 -35.42
C SER A 22 2.55 -0.14 -34.13
N VAL A 23 2.15 1.11 -33.95
CA VAL A 23 2.40 1.89 -32.71
C VAL A 23 2.01 1.11 -31.45
N GLN A 24 0.91 0.36 -31.53
CA GLN A 24 0.43 -0.48 -30.43
C GLN A 24 1.37 -1.64 -30.11
N ASN A 25 2.00 -2.25 -31.12
CA ASN A 25 2.98 -3.32 -30.93
C ASN A 25 4.27 -2.77 -30.31
N SER A 26 4.75 -1.62 -30.78
CA SER A 26 5.94 -0.96 -30.21
C SER A 26 5.71 -0.54 -28.75
N TYR A 27 4.50 -0.06 -28.42
CA TYR A 27 4.12 0.24 -27.04
C TYR A 27 4.04 -1.03 -26.16
N SER A 28 3.45 -2.11 -26.68
CA SER A 28 3.37 -3.39 -25.96
C SER A 28 4.76 -3.99 -25.69
N ASN A 29 5.66 -3.90 -26.68
CA ASN A 29 7.06 -4.32 -26.52
C ASN A 29 7.78 -3.48 -25.46
N PHE A 30 7.62 -2.15 -25.49
CA PHE A 30 8.17 -1.27 -24.47
C PHE A 30 7.68 -1.66 -23.07
N LEU A 31 6.38 -1.91 -22.89
CA LEU A 31 5.82 -2.34 -21.61
C LEU A 31 6.40 -3.68 -21.14
N GLY A 32 6.66 -4.61 -22.06
CA GLY A 32 7.34 -5.87 -21.77
C GLY A 32 8.75 -5.66 -21.21
N ILE A 33 9.57 -4.90 -21.94
CA ILE A 33 10.96 -4.59 -21.58
C ILE A 33 11.02 -3.83 -20.24
N PHE A 34 10.16 -2.82 -20.09
CA PHE A 34 10.03 -2.08 -18.85
C PHE A 34 9.62 -3.00 -17.69
N GLY A 35 8.68 -3.93 -17.93
CA GLY A 35 8.25 -4.91 -16.95
C GLY A 35 9.38 -5.84 -16.48
N GLU A 36 10.27 -6.25 -17.39
CA GLU A 36 11.46 -7.06 -17.06
C GLU A 36 12.49 -6.26 -16.27
N ALA A 37 12.82 -5.07 -16.74
CA ALA A 37 13.72 -4.15 -16.03
C ALA A 37 13.18 -3.84 -14.62
N ALA A 38 11.88 -3.59 -14.51
CA ALA A 38 11.23 -3.36 -13.23
C ALA A 38 11.28 -4.59 -12.31
N LYS A 39 11.14 -5.82 -12.84
CA LYS A 39 11.30 -7.05 -12.05
C LYS A 39 12.71 -7.17 -11.47
N LEU A 40 13.74 -6.79 -12.22
CA LEU A 40 15.14 -6.92 -11.82
C LEU A 40 15.58 -5.83 -10.83
N PHE A 41 15.27 -4.56 -11.14
CA PHE A 41 15.88 -3.42 -10.46
C PHE A 41 14.95 -2.74 -9.45
N VAL A 42 13.63 -2.89 -9.55
CA VAL A 42 12.68 -2.29 -8.60
C VAL A 42 12.48 -3.23 -7.42
N LYS A 43 12.85 -2.76 -6.22
CA LYS A 43 12.64 -3.51 -4.98
C LYS A 43 11.14 -3.67 -4.75
N ARG A 44 10.62 -4.88 -4.97
CA ARG A 44 9.23 -5.21 -4.65
C ARG A 44 9.05 -5.30 -3.14
N ARG A 45 8.02 -4.65 -2.62
CA ARG A 45 7.60 -4.91 -1.24
C ARG A 45 7.16 -6.37 -1.14
N ARG A 46 7.82 -7.15 -0.28
CA ARG A 46 7.39 -8.51 0.03
C ARG A 46 5.98 -8.43 0.62
N LYS A 47 5.06 -9.23 0.09
CA LYS A 47 3.75 -9.41 0.73
C LYS A 47 3.99 -9.91 2.15
N LYS A 48 3.32 -9.31 3.14
CA LYS A 48 3.36 -9.86 4.49
C LYS A 48 2.74 -11.26 4.46
N PRO A 49 3.34 -12.26 5.14
CA PRO A 49 2.73 -13.57 5.20
C PRO A 49 1.35 -13.47 5.86
N LEU A 50 0.37 -14.23 5.34
CA LEU A 50 -1.01 -14.22 5.84
C LEU A 50 -1.07 -14.50 7.35
N ASN A 51 -0.16 -15.34 7.85
CA ASN A 51 -0.07 -15.75 9.26
C ASN A 51 1.09 -15.08 9.99
N ALA A 52 1.44 -13.84 9.62
CA ALA A 52 2.45 -13.06 10.34
C ALA A 52 2.02 -12.88 11.80
N LYS A 53 2.78 -13.50 12.71
CA LYS A 53 2.58 -13.35 14.15
C LYS A 53 2.74 -11.87 14.53
N PRO A 54 1.91 -11.36 15.45
CA PRO A 54 2.05 -9.97 15.89
C PRO A 54 3.36 -9.77 16.66
N PRO A 55 3.87 -8.52 16.75
CA PRO A 55 5.14 -8.24 17.42
C PRO A 55 5.18 -8.61 18.91
N TRP A 56 4.04 -8.61 19.60
CA TRP A 56 3.90 -9.04 21.00
C TRP A 56 3.83 -10.56 21.17
N TRP A 57 3.87 -11.34 20.08
CA TRP A 57 3.79 -12.80 20.14
C TRP A 57 5.06 -13.40 20.75
N ASN A 58 4.91 -14.11 21.87
CA ASN A 58 6.01 -14.77 22.56
C ASN A 58 5.78 -16.30 22.68
N TYR A 59 6.77 -17.02 23.19
CA TYR A 59 6.69 -18.47 23.39
C TYR A 59 5.60 -18.89 24.38
N GLU A 60 5.41 -18.10 25.45
CA GLU A 60 4.39 -18.37 26.48
C GLU A 60 2.96 -18.32 25.90
N VAL A 61 2.64 -17.26 25.15
CA VAL A 61 1.37 -17.10 24.43
C VAL A 61 1.19 -18.26 23.45
N ALA A 62 2.24 -18.63 22.69
CA ALA A 62 2.16 -19.74 21.75
C ALA A 62 1.80 -21.05 22.44
N SER A 63 2.50 -21.37 23.54
CA SER A 63 2.27 -22.58 24.34
C SER A 63 0.86 -22.61 24.90
N LEU A 64 0.39 -21.52 25.51
CA LEU A 64 -0.95 -21.44 26.10
C LEU A 64 -2.06 -21.52 25.06
N VAL A 65 -1.89 -20.91 23.88
CA VAL A 65 -2.87 -21.02 22.78
C VAL A 65 -2.96 -22.46 22.27
N LEU A 66 -1.83 -23.17 22.16
CA LEU A 66 -1.82 -24.60 21.80
C LEU A 66 -2.50 -25.45 22.88
N GLN A 67 -2.22 -25.19 24.16
CA GLN A 67 -2.88 -25.89 25.27
C GLN A 67 -4.38 -25.65 25.28
N LYS A 68 -4.83 -24.40 25.09
CA LYS A 68 -6.25 -24.05 24.95
C LYS A 68 -6.90 -24.83 23.81
N ARG A 69 -6.25 -24.90 22.64
CA ARG A 69 -6.76 -25.66 21.48
C ARG A 69 -6.88 -27.15 21.79
N ARG A 70 -5.85 -27.77 22.38
CA ARG A 70 -5.87 -29.19 22.77
C ARG A 70 -6.97 -29.47 23.80
N SER A 71 -7.11 -28.60 24.80
CA SER A 71 -8.17 -28.69 25.82
C SER A 71 -9.57 -28.54 25.22
N PHE A 72 -9.74 -27.65 24.24
CA PHE A 72 -11.01 -27.51 23.50
C PHE A 72 -11.37 -28.79 22.76
N ILE A 73 -10.42 -29.38 22.03
CA ILE A 73 -10.64 -30.64 21.31
C ILE A 73 -11.04 -31.75 22.28
N ARG A 74 -10.32 -31.90 23.40
CA ARG A 74 -10.65 -32.91 24.43
C ARG A 74 -12.05 -32.70 25.02
N LYS A 75 -12.41 -31.45 25.35
CA LYS A 75 -13.75 -31.09 25.83
C LYS A 75 -14.85 -31.43 24.80
N ARG A 76 -14.55 -31.34 23.50
CA ARG A 76 -15.52 -31.65 22.44
C ARG A 76 -15.71 -33.15 22.24
N ILE A 77 -14.68 -33.96 22.48
CA ILE A 77 -14.74 -35.42 22.41
C ILE A 77 -15.47 -35.98 23.64
N ASP A 78 -15.11 -35.50 24.84
CA ASP A 78 -15.71 -35.92 26.10
C ASP A 78 -16.50 -34.76 26.71
N SER A 79 -17.74 -34.59 26.21
CA SER A 79 -18.58 -33.43 26.53
C SER A 79 -19.27 -33.50 27.90
N HIS A 80 -19.37 -34.69 28.48
CA HIS A 80 -20.00 -34.93 29.78
C HIS A 80 -19.05 -34.69 30.96
N ASN A 81 -17.74 -34.55 30.69
CA ASN A 81 -16.74 -34.32 31.70
C ASN A 81 -16.61 -32.83 32.07
N GLU A 82 -17.27 -32.46 33.17
CA GLU A 82 -17.28 -31.09 33.69
C GLU A 82 -15.87 -30.56 34.03
N GLN A 83 -14.95 -31.43 34.46
CA GLN A 83 -13.57 -31.04 34.76
C GLN A 83 -12.83 -30.55 33.51
N LEU A 84 -13.06 -31.17 32.35
CA LEU A 84 -12.51 -30.69 31.06
C LEU A 84 -13.10 -29.31 30.70
N GLY A 85 -14.39 -29.12 31.00
CA GLY A 85 -15.07 -27.84 30.87
C GLY A 85 -14.40 -26.73 31.69
N SER A 86 -14.15 -26.97 32.99
CA SER A 86 -13.51 -25.99 33.85
C SER A 86 -12.06 -25.73 33.45
N LYS A 87 -11.26 -26.79 33.18
CA LYS A 87 -9.87 -26.65 32.71
C LYS A 87 -9.77 -25.80 31.44
N HIS A 88 -10.68 -25.99 30.48
CA HIS A 88 -10.72 -25.17 29.27
C HIS A 88 -11.06 -23.70 29.57
N ARG A 89 -12.01 -23.44 30.48
CA ARG A 89 -12.39 -22.10 30.91
C ARG A 89 -11.22 -21.37 31.60
N ASP A 90 -10.48 -22.06 32.45
CA ASP A 90 -9.32 -21.49 33.15
C ASP A 90 -8.16 -21.21 32.18
N LEU A 91 -7.91 -22.11 31.22
CA LEU A 91 -6.98 -21.85 30.12
C LEU A 91 -7.39 -20.64 29.28
N CYS A 92 -8.69 -20.46 28.98
CA CYS A 92 -9.18 -19.28 28.28
C CYS A 92 -8.90 -17.99 29.05
N LYS A 93 -9.15 -17.97 30.37
CA LYS A 93 -8.83 -16.83 31.24
C LYS A 93 -7.32 -16.54 31.26
N ARG A 94 -6.50 -17.58 31.40
CA ARG A 94 -5.03 -17.45 31.43
C ARG A 94 -4.48 -16.93 30.10
N VAL A 95 -4.93 -17.46 28.96
CA VAL A 95 -4.55 -16.95 27.63
C VAL A 95 -4.90 -15.47 27.50
N LYS A 96 -6.12 -15.07 27.89
CA LYS A 96 -6.55 -13.66 27.83
C LYS A 96 -5.64 -12.76 28.67
N HIS A 97 -5.29 -13.19 29.88
CA HIS A 97 -4.40 -12.44 30.77
C HIS A 97 -2.99 -12.30 30.19
N VAL A 98 -2.37 -13.41 29.77
CA VAL A 98 -0.99 -13.39 29.24
C VAL A 98 -0.90 -12.60 27.94
N VAL A 99 -1.89 -12.72 27.05
CA VAL A 99 -1.93 -11.91 25.82
C VAL A 99 -2.02 -10.43 26.17
N LYS A 100 -2.92 -10.02 27.08
CA LYS A 100 -3.02 -8.63 27.52
C LYS A 100 -1.70 -8.12 28.10
N LYS A 101 -1.05 -8.91 28.97
CA LYS A 101 0.26 -8.59 29.53
C LYS A 101 1.33 -8.41 28.44
N SER A 102 1.41 -9.32 27.47
CA SER A 102 2.38 -9.23 26.37
C SER A 102 2.17 -8.02 25.47
N ILE A 103 0.91 -7.60 25.26
CA ILE A 103 0.58 -6.40 24.48
C ILE A 103 1.08 -5.16 25.24
N ILE A 104 0.77 -5.06 26.53
CA ILE A 104 1.20 -3.92 27.37
C ILE A 104 2.73 -3.83 27.41
N GLU A 105 3.43 -4.95 27.62
CA GLU A 105 4.90 -4.98 27.61
C GLU A 105 5.49 -4.53 26.27
N TYR A 106 4.86 -4.92 25.16
CA TYR A 106 5.26 -4.48 23.83
C TYR A 106 5.00 -2.98 23.62
N GLU A 107 3.84 -2.48 24.04
CA GLU A 107 3.51 -1.05 23.98
C GLU A 107 4.49 -0.21 24.82
N MET A 108 4.87 -0.68 26.01
CA MET A 108 5.88 0.01 26.84
C MET A 108 7.24 0.08 26.13
N LYS A 109 7.69 -1.02 25.51
CA LYS A 109 8.92 -1.01 24.70
C LYS A 109 8.82 -0.07 23.51
N LEU A 110 7.65 0.01 22.88
CA LEU A 110 7.37 0.91 21.76
C LEU A 110 7.47 2.38 22.18
N VAL A 111 6.91 2.73 23.35
CA VAL A 111 6.98 4.09 23.92
C VAL A 111 8.42 4.44 24.31
N GLN A 112 9.19 3.51 24.87
CA GLN A 112 10.60 3.74 25.18
C GLN A 112 11.43 3.98 23.90
N ALA A 113 11.16 3.22 22.83
CA ALA A 113 11.84 3.36 21.55
C ALA A 113 11.36 4.57 20.71
N ALA A 114 10.28 5.23 21.12
CA ALA A 114 9.63 6.34 20.41
C ALA A 114 10.60 7.44 20.00
N LYS A 115 11.46 7.85 20.94
CA LYS A 115 12.43 8.94 20.73
C LYS A 115 13.45 8.61 19.64
N LYS A 116 13.84 7.34 19.53
CA LYS A 116 14.80 6.87 18.53
C LYS A 116 14.14 6.56 17.19
N ASN A 117 12.91 6.04 17.19
CA ASN A 117 12.20 5.64 15.98
C ASN A 117 10.69 5.93 16.06
N PRO A 118 10.26 7.18 15.84
CA PRO A 118 8.85 7.57 15.94
C PRO A 118 7.96 6.84 14.93
N LYS A 119 8.52 6.36 13.81
CA LYS A 119 7.76 5.62 12.79
C LYS A 119 7.15 4.32 13.33
N GLN A 120 7.71 3.72 14.37
CA GLN A 120 7.15 2.50 14.96
C GLN A 120 5.80 2.77 15.65
N ILE A 121 5.65 3.90 16.33
CA ILE A 121 4.38 4.31 16.94
C ILE A 121 3.34 4.56 15.86
N TYR A 122 3.67 5.36 14.83
CA TYR A 122 2.74 5.62 13.73
C TYR A 122 2.33 4.32 13.04
N SER A 123 3.26 3.38 12.83
CA SER A 123 2.94 2.06 12.28
C SER A 123 2.03 1.23 13.19
N TYR A 124 2.17 1.34 14.51
CA TYR A 124 1.30 0.67 15.47
C TYR A 124 -0.11 1.27 15.45
N MET A 125 -0.21 2.60 15.52
CA MET A 125 -1.48 3.33 15.47
C MET A 125 -2.22 3.07 14.16
N ASN A 126 -1.53 3.17 13.02
CA ASN A 126 -2.11 2.87 11.71
C ASN A 126 -2.52 1.40 11.54
N ARG A 127 -2.00 0.49 12.36
CA ARG A 127 -2.44 -0.92 12.36
C ARG A 127 -3.67 -1.12 13.24
N HIS A 128 -3.73 -0.45 14.40
CA HIS A 128 -4.76 -0.66 15.42
C HIS A 128 -6.00 0.21 15.23
N TYR A 129 -5.83 1.44 14.74
CA TYR A 129 -6.89 2.45 14.67
C TYR A 129 -7.24 2.87 13.24
N SER A 130 -6.52 2.38 12.23
CA SER A 130 -6.91 2.66 10.85
C SER A 130 -8.23 1.94 10.55
N SER A 131 -9.33 2.69 10.55
CA SER A 131 -10.51 2.33 9.77
C SER A 131 -10.09 2.39 8.30
N ARG A 132 -9.90 1.23 7.70
CA ARG A 132 -9.75 1.16 6.25
C ARG A 132 -11.15 1.19 5.68
N GLU A 133 -11.70 2.39 5.55
CA GLU A 133 -12.88 2.58 4.73
C GLU A 133 -12.50 2.17 3.31
N SER A 134 -13.15 1.11 2.84
CA SER A 134 -13.03 0.64 1.46
C SER A 134 -14.42 0.66 0.88
N ILE A 135 -14.53 1.16 -0.35
CA ILE A 135 -15.75 1.08 -1.13
C ILE A 135 -16.06 -0.42 -1.34
N ALA A 136 -17.05 -0.92 -0.61
CA ALA A 136 -17.44 -2.32 -0.65
C ALA A 136 -18.43 -2.60 -1.79
N ALA A 137 -19.24 -1.60 -2.15
CA ALA A 137 -20.18 -1.65 -3.24
C ALA A 137 -20.45 -0.26 -3.79
N LEU A 138 -20.82 -0.18 -5.07
CA LEU A 138 -21.39 0.99 -5.72
C LEU A 138 -22.70 0.61 -6.40
N THR A 139 -23.56 1.60 -6.60
CA THR A 139 -24.78 1.44 -7.39
C THR A 139 -24.50 1.92 -8.81
N ASP A 140 -24.79 1.08 -9.79
CA ASP A 140 -24.68 1.40 -11.20
C ASP A 140 -25.86 2.25 -11.67
N ILE A 141 -25.79 2.78 -12.90
CA ILE A 141 -26.82 3.60 -13.56
C ILE A 141 -28.16 2.85 -13.65
N ASP A 142 -28.10 1.52 -13.75
CA ASP A 142 -29.25 0.61 -13.73
C ASP A 142 -29.82 0.36 -12.31
N ASN A 143 -29.38 1.11 -11.29
CA ASN A 143 -29.67 0.86 -9.87
C ASN A 143 -29.26 -0.53 -9.36
N LYS A 144 -28.31 -1.20 -10.04
CA LYS A 144 -27.76 -2.49 -9.62
C LYS A 144 -26.59 -2.30 -8.67
N ILE A 145 -26.55 -3.12 -7.62
CA ILE A 145 -25.45 -3.09 -6.64
C ILE A 145 -24.28 -3.91 -7.18
N VAL A 146 -23.16 -3.24 -7.39
CA VAL A 146 -21.91 -3.81 -7.88
C VAL A 146 -20.91 -3.91 -6.73
N THR A 147 -20.42 -5.12 -6.48
CA THR A 147 -19.41 -5.42 -5.45
C THR A 147 -18.07 -5.85 -6.03
N ASP A 148 -18.01 -6.16 -7.32
CA ASP A 148 -16.76 -6.54 -7.99
C ASP A 148 -15.83 -5.34 -8.15
N LYS A 149 -14.53 -5.58 -7.92
CA LYS A 149 -13.52 -4.51 -7.92
C LYS A 149 -13.27 -3.93 -9.30
N VAL A 150 -13.34 -4.76 -10.35
CA VAL A 150 -13.10 -4.28 -11.72
C VAL A 150 -14.24 -3.38 -12.13
N SER A 151 -15.48 -3.84 -11.93
CA SER A 151 -16.67 -3.05 -12.25
C SER A 151 -16.78 -1.77 -11.42
N ILE A 152 -16.44 -1.79 -10.13
CA ILE A 152 -16.35 -0.58 -9.30
C ILE A 152 -15.35 0.43 -9.90
N CYS A 153 -14.17 -0.03 -10.35
CA CYS A 153 -13.18 0.84 -10.97
C CYS A 153 -13.67 1.43 -12.31
N GLU A 154 -14.38 0.64 -13.11
CA GLU A 154 -14.96 1.10 -14.38
C GLU A 154 -16.01 2.19 -14.17
N ILE A 155 -16.92 1.99 -13.21
CA ILE A 155 -17.94 2.99 -12.83
C ILE A 155 -17.28 4.29 -12.39
N LEU A 156 -16.28 4.20 -11.51
CA LEU A 156 -15.54 5.38 -11.04
C LEU A 156 -14.81 6.08 -12.18
N ASN A 157 -14.13 5.33 -13.07
CA ASN A 157 -13.45 5.91 -14.22
C ASN A 157 -14.41 6.63 -15.16
N ALA A 158 -15.56 6.03 -15.46
CA ALA A 158 -16.59 6.64 -16.31
C ALA A 158 -17.15 7.93 -15.68
N PHE A 159 -17.40 7.91 -14.37
CA PHE A 159 -17.83 9.09 -13.63
C PHE A 159 -16.78 10.20 -13.63
N PHE A 160 -15.52 9.89 -13.33
CA PHE A 160 -14.47 10.92 -13.34
C PHE A 160 -14.28 11.48 -14.75
N PHE A 161 -14.31 10.63 -15.78
CA PHE A 161 -14.21 11.08 -17.16
C PHE A 161 -15.34 12.04 -17.55
N SER A 162 -16.57 11.83 -17.08
CA SER A 162 -17.70 12.71 -17.41
C SER A 162 -17.61 14.11 -16.79
N VAL A 163 -16.86 14.25 -15.69
CA VAL A 163 -16.65 15.56 -15.02
C VAL A 163 -15.50 16.34 -15.65
N TYR A 164 -14.59 15.68 -16.38
CA TYR A 164 -13.53 16.37 -17.10
C TYR A 164 -14.07 17.07 -18.34
N GLU A 165 -13.68 18.34 -18.52
CA GLU A 165 -13.91 19.05 -19.77
C GLU A 165 -13.21 18.32 -20.92
N PRO A 166 -13.81 18.27 -22.12
CA PRO A 166 -13.15 17.72 -23.28
C PRO A 166 -11.83 18.46 -23.51
N PRO A 167 -10.75 17.75 -23.89
CA PRO A 167 -9.46 18.37 -24.08
C PRO A 167 -9.58 19.53 -25.08
N PRO A 168 -8.97 20.70 -24.78
CA PRO A 168 -9.07 21.86 -25.66
C PRO A 168 -8.59 21.50 -27.07
N SER A 169 -9.24 22.07 -28.09
CA SER A 169 -8.88 21.80 -29.47
C SER A 169 -7.41 22.13 -29.70
N ARG A 170 -6.78 21.42 -30.64
CA ARG A 170 -5.35 21.62 -30.95
C ARG A 170 -5.04 23.09 -31.30
N GLU A 171 -6.01 23.79 -31.90
CA GLU A 171 -5.92 25.21 -32.21
C GLU A 171 -5.85 26.08 -30.95
N VAL A 172 -6.68 25.78 -29.94
CA VAL A 172 -6.65 26.45 -28.63
C VAL A 172 -5.33 26.17 -27.90
N VAL A 173 -4.80 24.95 -27.97
CA VAL A 173 -3.51 24.59 -27.37
C VAL A 173 -2.36 25.33 -28.07
N VAL A 174 -2.33 25.35 -29.40
CA VAL A 174 -1.29 26.05 -30.19
C VAL A 174 -1.38 27.57 -29.97
N SER A 175 -2.59 28.12 -29.91
CA SER A 175 -2.81 29.54 -29.59
C SER A 175 -2.36 29.87 -28.16
N ALA A 176 -2.67 29.01 -27.19
CA ALA A 176 -2.23 29.16 -25.81
C ALA A 176 -0.70 29.03 -25.68
N GLU A 177 -0.05 28.08 -26.36
CA GLU A 177 1.42 27.95 -26.39
C GLU A 177 2.10 29.17 -27.02
N ALA A 178 1.53 29.70 -28.12
CA ALA A 178 1.99 30.94 -28.73
C ALA A 178 1.83 32.14 -27.78
N SER A 179 0.73 32.17 -27.01
CA SER A 179 0.43 33.20 -26.01
C SER A 179 1.28 33.06 -24.74
N PHE A 180 1.66 31.83 -24.37
CA PHE A 180 2.45 31.52 -23.17
C PHE A 180 3.89 32.04 -23.29
N LYS A 181 4.42 32.14 -24.52
CA LYS A 181 5.71 32.79 -24.79
C LYS A 181 5.75 34.28 -24.38
N VAL A 182 4.61 34.92 -24.13
CA VAL A 182 4.53 36.37 -23.86
C VAL A 182 4.67 36.71 -22.35
N ARG A 183 4.71 35.73 -21.43
CA ARG A 183 4.75 35.99 -19.97
C ARG A 183 6.08 35.74 -19.26
N ALA A 184 7.18 35.64 -19.99
CA ALA A 184 8.52 35.57 -19.38
C ALA A 184 9.31 36.89 -19.52
N ARG A 185 8.65 38.06 -19.38
CA ARG A 185 9.41 39.26 -19.00
C ARG A 185 9.75 39.09 -17.53
N ALA A 186 11.04 39.07 -17.21
CA ALA A 186 11.51 39.10 -15.83
C ALA A 186 10.81 40.26 -15.12
N ASP A 187 10.23 40.00 -13.96
CA ASP A 187 9.66 41.04 -13.13
C ASP A 187 10.79 42.04 -12.82
N PRO A 188 10.69 43.32 -13.22
CA PRO A 188 11.73 44.31 -12.96
C PRO A 188 11.98 44.52 -11.46
N CYS A 189 11.07 44.09 -10.60
CA CYS A 189 11.20 44.11 -9.15
C CYS A 189 11.85 42.84 -8.55
N PHE A 190 12.17 41.81 -9.34
CA PHE A 190 12.80 40.58 -8.88
C PHE A 190 14.16 40.40 -9.52
N LYS A 191 15.24 40.66 -8.76
CA LYS A 191 16.61 40.41 -9.21
C LYS A 191 17.13 39.11 -8.59
N ILE A 192 17.93 38.36 -9.36
CA ILE A 192 18.56 37.11 -8.90
C ILE A 192 19.47 37.33 -7.67
N GLU A 193 19.92 38.58 -7.49
CA GLU A 193 20.69 39.07 -6.33
C GLU A 193 19.91 38.98 -5.00
N ASP A 194 18.58 38.98 -5.03
CA ASP A 194 17.71 38.91 -3.85
C ASP A 194 17.50 37.46 -3.35
N VAL A 195 17.95 36.47 -4.13
CA VAL A 195 17.85 35.06 -3.77
C VAL A 195 19.04 34.69 -2.88
N VAL A 196 18.87 34.85 -1.57
CA VAL A 196 19.83 34.35 -0.57
C VAL A 196 19.79 32.83 -0.57
N THR A 197 20.66 32.20 -1.35
CA THR A 197 20.98 30.78 -1.14
C THR A 197 21.88 30.68 0.08
N PRO A 198 21.54 29.87 1.11
CA PRO A 198 22.41 29.68 2.25
C PRO A 198 23.73 29.08 1.74
N GLU A 199 24.82 29.79 2.00
CA GLU A 199 26.17 29.35 1.66
C GLU A 199 26.43 27.96 2.26
N LYS A 200 27.05 27.10 1.45
CA LYS A 200 27.56 25.79 1.86
C LYS A 200 28.82 25.93 2.69
#